data_AF-A0A7S1E2E9-F1
#
_entry.id   AF-A0A7S1E2E9-F1
#
_cell.length_a   1.000
_cell.length_b   1.000
_cell.length_c   1.000
_cell.angle_alpha   90.00
_cell.angle_beta   90.00
_cell.angle_gamma   90.00
#
_symmetry.space_group_name_H-M   'P 1'
#
loop_
_entity.id
_entity.type
_entity.pdbx_description
1 polymer ?
#
loop_
_entity_poly.entity_id
_entity_poly.type
_entity_poly.pdbx_seq_one_letter_code
_entity_poly.pdbx_strand_id
1 'polypeptide(L)'
;ILGSGRKPVLAESFGVGSVGLSMRFFADGRYTADAFRAAQVAAGAELEEALTLFRPELWQEALGSSGTVGAVSQILAAAGQTDGRITPAALRWCIEQCLAAGSQDKLQLPGLKDDRRP
;
A
#
# COMPACT_ATOMS: atom_id res chain seq x y z
N ILE A 1 11.20 -6.87 -7.93
CA ILE A 1 12.37 -7.77 -8.05
C ILE A 1 11.91 -9.18 -7.76
N LEU A 2 12.23 -10.14 -8.62
CA LEU A 2 12.05 -11.57 -8.44
C LEU A 2 13.43 -12.20 -8.30
N GLY A 3 13.60 -13.17 -7.41
CA GLY A 3 14.89 -13.83 -7.23
C GLY A 3 14.87 -14.90 -6.15
N SER A 4 16.03 -15.54 -5.95
CA SER A 4 16.23 -16.55 -4.91
C SER A 4 17.52 -16.26 -4.16
N GLY A 5 17.43 -16.20 -2.83
CA GLY A 5 18.54 -15.81 -1.97
C GLY A 5 19.10 -14.43 -2.35
N ARG A 6 20.38 -14.37 -2.73
CA ARG A 6 21.06 -13.14 -3.18
C ARG A 6 21.10 -12.97 -4.70
N LYS A 7 20.42 -13.84 -5.46
CA LYS A 7 20.45 -13.83 -6.93
C LYS A 7 19.14 -13.24 -7.49
N PRO A 8 19.14 -12.00 -8.00
CA PRO A 8 18.00 -11.48 -8.73
C PRO A 8 17.86 -12.22 -10.07
N VAL A 9 16.62 -12.48 -10.46
CA VAL A 9 16.22 -13.08 -11.76
C VAL A 9 15.57 -12.02 -12.64
N LEU A 10 14.76 -11.14 -12.06
CA LEU A 10 14.09 -10.05 -12.76
C LEU A 10 13.97 -8.83 -11.87
N ALA A 11 14.19 -7.63 -12.41
CA ALA A 11 14.02 -6.37 -11.71
C ALA A 11 13.38 -5.36 -12.64
N GLU A 12 12.31 -4.74 -12.17
CA GLU A 12 11.56 -3.72 -12.89
C GLU A 12 11.24 -2.54 -11.96
N SER A 13 11.05 -1.37 -12.56
CA SER A 13 10.64 -0.15 -11.88
C SER A 13 9.41 0.43 -12.58
N PHE A 14 8.37 0.71 -11.82
CA PHE A 14 7.09 1.21 -12.32
C PHE A 14 6.88 2.66 -11.88
N GLY A 15 6.17 3.44 -12.69
CA GLY A 15 5.88 4.87 -12.47
C GLY A 15 4.86 5.16 -11.38
N VAL A 16 4.83 4.36 -10.32
CA VAL A 16 3.83 4.43 -9.24
C VAL A 16 4.49 4.67 -7.88
N GLY A 17 3.94 5.61 -7.12
CA GLY A 17 4.48 5.98 -5.81
C GLY A 17 3.44 6.67 -4.92
N SER A 18 3.63 6.54 -3.60
CA SER A 18 2.69 7.07 -2.60
C SER A 18 2.50 8.59 -2.71
N VAL A 19 3.58 9.36 -2.86
CA VAL A 19 3.51 10.83 -2.98
C VAL A 19 2.70 11.25 -4.20
N GLY A 20 3.00 10.68 -5.38
CA GLY A 20 2.29 11.01 -6.62
C GLY A 20 0.81 10.65 -6.57
N LEU A 21 0.47 9.48 -6.03
CA LEU A 21 -0.93 9.07 -5.84
C LEU A 21 -1.66 9.95 -4.83
N SER A 22 -1.03 10.29 -3.70
CA SER A 22 -1.61 11.19 -2.69
C SER A 22 -1.92 12.56 -3.25
N MET A 23 -0.96 13.20 -3.93
CA MET A 23 -1.19 14.52 -4.55
C MET A 23 -2.25 14.50 -5.65
N ARG A 24 -2.42 13.38 -6.35
CA ARG A 24 -3.39 13.28 -7.45
C ARG A 24 -4.80 13.00 -6.98
N PHE A 25 -4.97 12.13 -5.99
CA PHE A 25 -6.29 11.60 -5.61
C PHE A 25 -6.78 12.05 -4.23
N PHE A 26 -5.89 12.61 -3.40
CA PHE A 26 -6.18 13.01 -2.02
C PHE A 26 -5.64 14.41 -1.72
N ALA A 27 -5.56 15.28 -2.73
CA ALA A 27 -4.98 16.63 -2.64
C ALA A 27 -5.65 17.53 -1.59
N ASP A 28 -6.95 17.33 -1.36
CA ASP A 28 -7.75 18.05 -0.38
C ASP A 28 -7.77 17.37 0.99
N GLY A 29 -6.96 16.32 1.17
CA GLY A 29 -6.88 15.53 2.38
C GLY A 29 -8.14 14.71 2.69
N ARG A 30 -9.10 14.57 1.74
CA ARG A 30 -10.34 13.83 1.97
C ARG A 30 -10.23 12.38 1.54
N TYR A 31 -10.75 11.50 2.38
CA TYR A 31 -10.83 10.07 2.09
C TYR A 31 -12.24 9.70 1.65
N THR A 32 -12.40 9.38 0.36
CA THR A 32 -13.68 8.95 -0.22
C THR A 32 -13.51 7.63 -0.98
N ALA A 33 -14.59 6.85 -1.09
CA ALA A 33 -14.57 5.57 -1.79
C ALA A 33 -14.18 5.74 -3.27
N ASP A 34 -14.63 6.82 -3.90
CA ASP A 34 -14.32 7.13 -5.30
C ASP A 34 -12.85 7.51 -5.49
N ALA A 35 -12.26 8.27 -4.56
CA ALA A 35 -10.83 8.62 -4.60
C ALA A 35 -9.95 7.37 -4.45
N PHE A 36 -10.27 6.47 -3.51
CA PHE A 36 -9.57 5.20 -3.36
C PHE A 36 -9.68 4.33 -4.61
N ARG A 37 -10.89 4.21 -5.18
CA ARG A 37 -11.12 3.46 -6.41
C ARG A 37 -10.30 4.03 -7.56
N ALA A 38 -10.32 5.35 -7.76
CA ALA A 38 -9.57 6.01 -8.81
C ALA A 38 -8.05 5.82 -8.64
N ALA A 39 -7.54 5.92 -7.42
CA ALA A 39 -6.14 5.67 -7.10
C ALA A 39 -5.73 4.21 -7.36
N GLN A 40 -6.57 3.25 -7.00
CA GLN A 40 -6.34 1.83 -7.27
C GLN A 40 -6.35 1.51 -8.77
N VAL A 41 -7.27 2.09 -9.53
CA VAL A 41 -7.30 1.93 -11.00
C VAL A 41 -6.04 2.49 -11.64
N ALA A 42 -5.64 3.70 -11.25
CA ALA A 42 -4.41 4.31 -11.77
C ALA A 42 -3.16 3.50 -11.42
N ALA A 43 -3.02 3.08 -10.16
CA ALA A 43 -1.91 2.21 -9.74
C ALA A 43 -1.93 0.86 -10.45
N GLY A 44 -3.13 0.29 -10.68
CA GLY A 44 -3.29 -0.97 -11.40
C GLY A 44 -2.87 -0.88 -12.87
N ALA A 45 -3.18 0.23 -13.55
CA ALA A 45 -2.74 0.47 -14.93
C ALA A 45 -1.21 0.55 -15.03
N GLU A 46 -0.55 1.22 -14.09
CA GLU A 46 0.92 1.29 -14.04
C GLU A 46 1.58 -0.08 -13.74
N LEU A 47 0.85 -1.00 -13.13
CA LEU A 47 1.33 -2.32 -12.72
C LEU A 47 0.83 -3.47 -13.62
N GLU A 48 0.16 -3.17 -14.73
CA GLU A 48 -0.43 -4.17 -15.61
C GLU A 48 0.62 -5.14 -16.16
N GLU A 49 1.76 -4.62 -16.63
CA GLU A 49 2.89 -5.43 -17.09
C GLU A 49 3.51 -6.27 -15.96
N ALA A 50 3.50 -5.75 -14.73
CA ALA A 50 4.02 -6.45 -13.56
C ALA A 50 3.28 -7.77 -13.30
N LEU A 51 1.98 -7.84 -13.61
CA LEU A 51 1.18 -9.07 -13.43
C LEU A 51 1.68 -10.22 -14.32
N THR A 52 2.24 -9.89 -15.49
CA THR A 52 2.80 -10.89 -16.42
C THR A 52 4.24 -11.25 -16.04
N LEU A 53 5.00 -10.28 -15.57
CA LEU A 53 6.42 -10.43 -15.23
C LEU A 53 6.65 -11.11 -13.86
N PHE A 54 5.77 -10.87 -12.89
CA PHE A 54 5.89 -11.32 -11.50
C PHE A 54 4.74 -12.25 -11.08
N ARG A 55 4.33 -13.15 -11.99
CA ARG A 55 3.20 -14.07 -11.75
C ARG A 55 3.34 -14.87 -10.44
N PRO A 56 2.24 -15.15 -9.73
CA PRO A 56 2.26 -15.85 -8.44
C PRO A 56 3.00 -17.19 -8.45
N GLU A 57 2.95 -17.93 -9.57
CA GLU A 57 3.60 -19.25 -9.65
C GLU A 57 5.13 -19.18 -9.64
N LEU A 58 5.69 -17.98 -9.85
CA LEU A 58 7.14 -17.75 -9.92
C LEU A 58 7.78 -17.49 -8.55
N TRP A 59 6.99 -17.34 -7.48
CA TRP A 59 7.48 -17.03 -6.14
C TRP A 59 6.69 -17.75 -5.05
N GLN A 60 7.32 -17.93 -3.88
CA GLN A 60 6.69 -18.56 -2.70
C GLN A 60 6.36 -17.54 -1.62
N GLU A 61 7.14 -16.45 -1.55
CA GLU A 61 6.99 -15.40 -0.54
C GLU A 61 7.10 -14.02 -1.19
N ALA A 62 6.29 -13.08 -0.69
CA ALA A 62 6.33 -11.67 -1.08
C ALA A 62 6.88 -10.84 0.08
N LEU A 63 7.92 -10.06 -0.19
CA LEU A 63 8.58 -9.17 0.77
C LEU A 63 8.43 -7.72 0.32
N GLY A 64 8.28 -6.80 1.27
CA GLY A 64 8.28 -5.36 0.99
C GLY A 64 9.19 -4.60 1.96
N SER A 65 9.91 -3.61 1.43
CA SER A 65 11.00 -2.93 2.15
C SER A 65 10.79 -1.42 2.32
N SER A 66 9.82 -0.82 1.62
CA SER A 66 9.65 0.63 1.63
C SER A 66 9.02 1.16 2.92
N GLY A 67 9.19 2.46 3.16
CA GLY A 67 8.59 3.13 4.31
C GLY A 67 7.07 2.92 4.41
N THR A 68 6.36 2.95 3.27
CA THR A 68 4.90 2.71 3.21
C THR A 68 4.54 1.30 3.68
N VAL A 69 5.21 0.27 3.18
CA VAL A 69 4.98 -1.13 3.59
C VAL A 69 5.26 -1.29 5.09
N GLY A 70 6.37 -0.73 5.57
CA GLY A 70 6.72 -0.75 6.99
C GLY A 70 5.70 -0.04 7.88
N ALA A 71 5.13 1.09 7.44
CA ALA A 71 4.06 1.79 8.16
C ALA A 71 2.80 0.93 8.27
N VAL A 72 2.35 0.38 7.14
CA VAL A 72 1.15 -0.47 7.11
C VAL A 72 1.35 -1.69 8.00
N SER A 73 2.51 -2.35 7.93
CA SER A 73 2.83 -3.49 8.79
C SER A 73 2.75 -3.13 10.29
N GLN A 74 3.35 -2.00 10.70
CA GLN A 74 3.28 -1.52 12.09
C GLN A 74 1.87 -1.17 12.54
N ILE A 75 1.09 -0.52 11.69
CA ILE A 75 -0.32 -0.17 11.97
C ILE A 75 -1.14 -1.44 12.17
N LEU A 76 -1.00 -2.43 11.29
CA LEU A 76 -1.75 -3.68 11.39
C LEU A 76 -1.40 -4.48 12.64
N ALA A 77 -0.12 -4.50 13.03
CA ALA A 77 0.33 -5.11 14.28
C ALA A 77 -0.22 -4.36 15.51
N ALA A 78 -0.09 -3.03 15.54
CA ALA A 78 -0.56 -2.21 16.64
C ALA A 78 -2.09 -2.22 16.81
N ALA A 79 -2.84 -2.35 15.71
CA ALA A 79 -4.29 -2.45 15.72
C ALA A 79 -4.81 -3.89 15.95
N GLY A 80 -3.91 -4.86 16.16
CA GLY A 80 -4.27 -6.27 16.40
C GLY A 80 -4.96 -6.96 15.21
N GLN A 81 -4.85 -6.41 14.00
CA GLN A 81 -5.47 -6.99 12.80
C GLN A 81 -4.66 -8.18 12.27
N THR A 82 -3.34 -8.09 12.37
CA THR A 82 -2.40 -9.16 12.04
C THR A 82 -1.16 -9.04 12.93
N ASP A 83 -0.19 -9.93 12.79
CA ASP A 83 1.15 -9.81 13.37
C ASP A 83 2.09 -8.90 12.57
N GLY A 84 1.54 -8.02 11.73
CA GLY A 84 2.26 -7.17 10.79
C GLY A 84 2.32 -7.75 9.38
N ARG A 85 1.82 -8.97 9.16
CA ARG A 85 1.61 -9.52 7.81
C ARG A 85 0.56 -8.73 7.04
N ILE A 86 0.92 -8.29 5.85
CA ILE A 86 -0.01 -7.56 4.98
C ILE A 86 -0.80 -8.57 4.15
N THR A 87 -2.12 -8.53 4.28
CA THR A 87 -3.04 -9.37 3.52
C THR A 87 -4.08 -8.51 2.80
N PRO A 88 -4.75 -9.03 1.74
CA PRO A 88 -5.81 -8.29 1.08
C PRO A 88 -6.94 -7.85 2.03
N ALA A 89 -7.28 -8.68 3.03
CA ALA A 89 -8.30 -8.35 4.02
C ALA A 89 -7.84 -7.22 4.96
N ALA A 90 -6.59 -7.28 5.42
CA ALA A 90 -6.02 -6.26 6.30
C ALA A 90 -5.87 -4.89 5.58
N LEU A 91 -5.53 -4.90 4.29
CA LEU A 91 -5.51 -3.67 3.48
C LEU A 91 -6.90 -3.07 3.29
N ARG A 92 -7.94 -3.89 3.11
CA ARG A 92 -9.33 -3.42 3.06
C ARG A 92 -9.73 -2.76 4.37
N TRP A 93 -9.39 -3.38 5.50
CA TRP A 93 -9.61 -2.77 6.81
C TRP A 93 -8.93 -1.39 6.93
N CYS A 94 -7.68 -1.24 6.47
CA CYS A 94 -7.03 0.08 6.48
C CYS A 94 -7.80 1.12 5.66
N ILE A 95 -8.29 0.75 4.46
CA ILE A 95 -9.11 1.63 3.62
C ILE A 95 -10.40 2.01 4.35
N GLU A 96 -11.07 1.05 4.99
CA GLU A 96 -12.28 1.30 5.78
C GLU A 96 -12.03 2.30 6.92
N GLN A 97 -10.89 2.21 7.61
CA GLN A 97 -10.53 3.19 8.64
C GLN A 97 -10.30 4.60 8.05
N CYS A 98 -9.65 4.70 6.90
CA CYS A 98 -9.50 5.98 6.19
C CYS A 98 -10.86 6.57 5.80
N LEU A 99 -11.76 5.74 5.25
CA LEU A 99 -13.11 6.16 4.87
C LEU A 99 -13.94 6.59 6.08
N ALA A 100 -13.85 5.86 7.20
CA ALA A 100 -14.54 6.21 8.44
C ALA A 100 -14.03 7.53 9.03
N ALA A 101 -12.73 7.81 8.94
CA ALA A 101 -12.17 9.10 9.35
C ALA A 101 -12.60 10.25 8.42
N GLY A 102 -12.75 9.97 7.13
CA GLY A 102 -13.20 10.91 6.08
C GLY A 102 -12.17 11.97 5.68
N SER A 103 -11.14 12.22 6.49
CA SER A 103 -10.01 13.07 6.14
C SER A 103 -8.72 12.67 6.86
N GLN A 104 -7.60 13.09 6.29
CA GLN A 104 -6.26 12.83 6.82
C GLN A 104 -6.07 13.34 8.26
N ASP A 105 -6.53 14.56 8.55
CA ASP A 105 -6.37 15.16 9.88
C ASP A 105 -7.13 14.42 10.99
N LYS A 106 -8.19 13.70 10.61
CA LYS A 106 -9.04 12.92 11.52
C LYS A 106 -8.62 11.47 11.63
N LEU A 107 -7.69 11.01 10.78
CA LEU A 107 -7.25 9.63 10.78
C LEU A 107 -6.43 9.34 12.04
N GLN A 108 -6.98 8.51 12.91
CA GLN A 108 -6.32 8.03 14.11
C GLN A 108 -6.19 6.52 14.01
N LEU A 109 -4.96 6.05 13.84
CA LEU A 109 -4.63 4.64 13.78
C LEU A 109 -3.56 4.33 14.82
N PRO A 110 -3.69 3.23 15.58
CA PRO A 110 -2.61 2.75 16.43
C PRO A 110 -1.32 2.58 15.62
N GLY A 111 -0.21 3.15 16.09
CA GLY A 111 1.09 3.06 15.42
C GLY A 111 1.30 4.02 14.25
N LEU A 112 0.31 4.82 13.86
CA LEU A 112 0.49 5.90 12.87
C LEU A 112 1.15 7.10 13.55
N LYS A 113 2.42 7.34 13.21
CA LYS A 113 3.17 8.51 13.68
C LYS A 113 2.80 9.76 12.88
N ASP A 114 2.85 10.93 13.52
CA ASP A 114 2.48 12.20 12.90
C ASP A 114 3.39 12.61 11.74
N ASP A 115 4.66 12.17 11.72
CA ASP A 115 5.62 12.40 10.63
C ASP A 115 5.28 11.64 9.33
N ARG A 116 4.27 10.77 9.37
CA ARG A 116 3.79 9.99 8.21
C ARG A 116 2.45 10.46 7.69
N ARG A 117 1.90 11.54 8.24
CA ARG A 117 0.79 12.28 7.63
C ARG A 117 1.40 13.20 6.56
N PRO A 118 0.95 13.13 5.29
CA PRO A 118 1.36 14.04 4.21
C PRO A 118 1.33 15.52 4.59
#